data_AF-A0A2G9V5C6-F1
#
_entry.id   AF-A0A2G9V5C6-F1
#
_cell.length_a   1.000
_cell.length_b   1.000
_cell.length_c   1.000
_cell.angle_alpha   90.00
_cell.angle_beta   90.00
_cell.angle_gamma   90.00
#
_symmetry.space_group_name_H-M   'P 1'
#
loop_
_entity.id
_entity.type
_entity.pdbx_description
1 polymer ?
#
loop_
_entity_poly.entity_id
_entity_poly.type
_entity_poly.pdbx_seq_one_letter_code
_entity_poly.pdbx_strand_id
1 'polypeptide(L)'
;MRLHAVDISGQNAELQDDSMVEKYTISDDQYDKREDSVRAWKKKLLAEGAAGHEHAAPERGNINEEIVKKIKVGDRCEVRVRGAIPRRGLVAFVGETKFKEGPWVGVTYDEPVGKNDGAVAGVRYFQCGDKHGGFVRPVDVATGDFPPLTIDGEMDEI
;
A
#
# COMPACT_ATOMS: atom_id res chain seq x y z
N MET A 1 -0.03 -37.08 -32.12
CA MET A 1 -1.50 -37.20 -31.98
C MET A 1 -1.90 -36.39 -30.75
N ARG A 2 -2.52 -35.22 -30.91
CA ARG A 2 -3.00 -34.40 -29.78
C ARG A 2 -4.46 -34.78 -29.51
N LEU A 3 -4.76 -35.25 -28.31
CA LEU A 3 -6.13 -35.44 -27.84
C LEU A 3 -6.63 -34.09 -27.34
N HIS A 4 -7.71 -33.59 -27.95
CA HIS A 4 -8.48 -32.46 -27.45
C HIS A 4 -9.64 -33.00 -26.63
N ALA A 5 -9.67 -32.70 -25.33
CA ALA A 5 -10.83 -32.91 -24.48
C ALA A 5 -11.56 -31.56 -24.35
N VAL A 6 -12.85 -31.55 -24.70
CA VAL A 6 -13.73 -30.39 -24.48
C VAL A 6 -14.65 -30.76 -23.32
N ASP A 7 -14.54 -29.98 -22.24
CA ASP A 7 -15.42 -30.12 -21.08
C ASP A 7 -16.78 -29.46 -21.39
N ILE A 8 -17.84 -30.27 -21.35
CA ILE A 8 -19.23 -29.86 -21.59
C ILE A 8 -20.04 -29.73 -20.30
N SER A 9 -19.45 -30.00 -19.13
CA SER A 9 -20.15 -30.10 -17.85
C SER A 9 -20.60 -28.77 -17.24
N GLY A 10 -20.21 -27.63 -17.83
CA GLY A 10 -20.56 -26.28 -17.34
C GLY A 10 -21.72 -25.57 -18.07
N GLN A 11 -22.35 -26.20 -19.07
CA GLN A 11 -23.38 -25.57 -19.91
C GLN A 11 -24.81 -25.81 -19.42
N ASN A 12 -25.00 -26.53 -18.31
CA ASN A 12 -26.33 -26.79 -17.77
C ASN A 12 -26.85 -25.54 -17.02
N ALA A 13 -27.71 -24.77 -17.67
CA ALA A 13 -28.33 -23.57 -17.11
C ALA A 13 -29.14 -23.84 -15.83
N GLU A 14 -29.66 -25.07 -15.65
CA GLU A 14 -30.38 -25.47 -14.43
C GLU A 14 -29.49 -25.48 -13.18
N LEU A 15 -28.17 -25.68 -13.33
CA LEU A 15 -27.22 -25.62 -12.20
C LEU A 15 -26.80 -24.20 -11.84
N GLN A 16 -27.24 -23.19 -12.62
CA GLN A 16 -26.92 -21.79 -12.41
C GLN A 16 -28.08 -21.02 -11.73
N ASP A 17 -29.28 -21.62 -11.67
CA ASP A 17 -30.45 -21.04 -11.01
C ASP A 17 -30.47 -21.42 -9.52
N ASP A 18 -30.01 -20.50 -8.67
CA ASP A 18 -30.01 -20.65 -7.22
C ASP A 18 -31.30 -20.10 -6.55
N SER A 19 -32.32 -19.72 -7.33
CA SER A 19 -33.56 -19.13 -6.80
C SER A 19 -34.35 -20.09 -5.90
N MET A 20 -34.21 -21.40 -6.15
CA MET A 20 -34.85 -22.47 -5.37
C MET A 20 -34.03 -22.89 -4.14
N VAL A 21 -32.84 -22.32 -3.93
CA VAL A 21 -31.96 -22.63 -2.79
C VAL A 21 -32.24 -21.65 -1.67
N GLU A 22 -32.70 -22.17 -0.53
CA GLU A 22 -32.87 -21.36 0.68
C GLU A 22 -31.50 -20.86 1.17
N LYS A 23 -31.28 -19.55 1.06
CA LYS A 23 -30.03 -18.91 1.45
C LYS A 23 -29.97 -18.83 2.97
N TYR A 24 -28.96 -19.44 3.56
CA TYR A 24 -28.72 -19.31 4.99
C TYR A 24 -28.44 -17.85 5.35
N THR A 25 -29.29 -17.27 6.18
CA THR A 25 -29.09 -15.95 6.78
C THR A 25 -28.81 -16.10 8.26
N ILE A 26 -27.74 -15.48 8.74
CA ILE A 26 -27.38 -15.41 10.14
C ILE A 26 -27.55 -13.98 10.62
N SER A 27 -28.10 -13.80 11.82
CA SER A 27 -28.20 -12.49 12.44
C SER A 27 -26.80 -11.94 12.79
N ASP A 28 -26.66 -10.62 12.77
CA ASP A 28 -25.38 -9.98 13.12
C ASP A 28 -24.91 -10.39 14.53
N ASP A 29 -25.82 -10.44 15.51
CA ASP A 29 -25.52 -10.85 16.88
C ASP A 29 -25.02 -12.30 16.99
N GLN A 30 -25.51 -13.21 16.14
CA GLN A 30 -25.04 -14.60 16.12
C GLN A 30 -23.72 -14.72 15.38
N TYR A 31 -23.49 -13.92 14.34
CA TYR A 31 -22.23 -13.89 13.60
C TYR A 31 -21.09 -13.38 14.48
N ASP A 32 -21.34 -12.34 15.28
CA ASP A 32 -20.33 -11.71 16.15
C ASP A 32 -19.89 -12.60 17.32
N LYS A 33 -20.71 -13.61 17.68
CA LYS A 33 -20.37 -14.62 18.70
C LYS A 33 -19.44 -15.71 18.18
N ARG A 34 -19.23 -15.82 16.87
CA ARG A 34 -18.38 -16.85 16.27
C ARG A 34 -16.92 -16.42 16.25
N GLU A 35 -16.07 -17.20 16.89
CA GLU A 35 -14.63 -16.96 16.99
C GLU A 35 -13.87 -17.28 15.69
N ASP A 36 -14.43 -18.14 14.83
CA ASP A 36 -13.90 -18.54 13.52
C ASP A 36 -14.42 -17.68 12.36
N SER A 37 -15.11 -16.58 12.66
CA SER A 37 -15.68 -15.69 11.64
C SER A 37 -14.65 -14.72 11.06
N VAL A 38 -14.91 -14.24 9.83
CA VAL A 38 -14.10 -13.18 9.19
C VAL A 38 -14.09 -11.90 10.06
N ARG A 39 -15.20 -11.59 10.74
CA ARG A 39 -15.26 -10.46 11.67
C ARG A 39 -14.37 -10.67 12.89
N ALA A 40 -14.37 -11.85 13.50
CA ALA A 40 -13.49 -12.17 14.63
C ALA A 40 -12.01 -12.16 14.22
N TRP A 41 -11.68 -12.72 13.05
CA TRP A 41 -10.35 -12.64 12.46
C TRP A 41 -9.91 -11.19 12.20
N LYS A 42 -10.77 -10.36 11.60
CA LYS A 42 -10.49 -8.94 11.33
C LYS A 42 -10.31 -8.15 12.63
N LYS A 43 -11.13 -8.43 13.65
CA LYS A 43 -11.00 -7.83 15.00
C LYS A 43 -9.68 -8.20 15.66
N LYS A 44 -9.25 -9.46 15.53
CA LYS A 44 -7.95 -9.94 16.02
C LYS A 44 -6.78 -9.28 15.30
N LEU A 45 -6.82 -9.19 13.97
CA LEU A 45 -5.79 -8.48 13.20
C LEU A 45 -5.70 -7.00 13.55
N LEU A 46 -6.85 -6.35 13.79
CA LEU A 46 -6.89 -4.95 14.23
C LEU A 46 -6.25 -4.80 15.62
N ALA A 47 -6.53 -5.71 16.54
CA ALA A 47 -5.92 -5.74 17.88
C ALA A 47 -4.41 -6.05 17.83
N GLU A 48 -3.96 -6.87 16.88
CA GLU A 48 -2.56 -7.26 16.68
C GLU A 48 -1.77 -6.23 15.83
N GLY A 49 -2.34 -5.05 15.59
CA GLY A 49 -1.67 -3.97 14.85
C GLY A 49 -1.44 -4.30 13.37
N ALA A 50 -2.08 -5.33 12.83
CA ALA A 50 -2.03 -5.77 11.44
C ALA A 50 -3.17 -5.21 10.60
N ALA A 51 -3.25 -3.88 10.50
CA ALA A 51 -4.17 -3.21 9.58
C ALA A 51 -3.72 -3.44 8.12
N GLY A 52 -4.36 -4.42 7.47
CA GLY A 52 -4.43 -4.53 6.03
C GLY A 52 -5.09 -3.30 5.39
N HIS A 53 -4.81 -3.14 4.10
CA HIS A 53 -5.13 -1.99 3.28
C HIS A 53 -6.64 -1.68 3.18
N GLU A 54 -7.17 -0.84 4.07
CA GLU A 54 -8.34 0.02 3.81
C GLU A 54 -8.64 1.01 4.95
N HIS A 55 -8.66 2.31 4.60
CA HIS A 55 -9.41 3.42 5.20
C HIS A 55 -9.57 3.46 6.74
N ALA A 56 -8.47 3.50 7.50
CA ALA A 56 -8.49 3.92 8.90
C ALA A 56 -8.40 5.46 9.02
N ALA A 57 -9.57 6.10 9.13
CA ALA A 57 -10.02 7.09 10.12
C ALA A 57 -9.13 8.31 10.55
N PRO A 58 -9.74 9.44 10.96
CA PRO A 58 -9.20 10.81 10.92
C PRO A 58 -8.07 11.14 11.91
N GLU A 59 -7.74 10.25 12.85
CA GLU A 59 -6.60 10.45 13.77
C GLU A 59 -5.24 10.45 13.06
N ARG A 60 -5.13 9.92 11.85
CA ARG A 60 -3.89 10.04 11.07
C ARG A 60 -3.76 11.38 10.34
N GLY A 61 -4.82 12.18 10.28
CA GLY A 61 -4.79 13.49 9.62
C GLY A 61 -3.85 14.46 10.34
N ASN A 62 -4.03 14.60 11.66
CA ASN A 62 -3.25 15.52 12.49
C ASN A 62 -1.74 15.17 12.48
N ILE A 63 -1.37 13.90 12.63
CA ILE A 63 0.05 13.49 12.66
C ILE A 63 0.73 13.70 11.31
N ASN A 64 0.02 13.46 10.20
CA ASN A 64 0.62 13.60 8.87
C ASN A 64 0.88 15.07 8.55
N GLU A 65 -0.02 15.97 8.92
CA GLU A 65 0.17 17.41 8.76
C GLU A 65 1.32 17.94 9.62
N GLU A 66 1.49 17.46 10.84
CA GLU A 66 2.61 17.85 11.70
C GLU A 66 3.95 17.31 11.19
N ILE A 67 3.99 16.09 10.67
CA ILE A 67 5.19 15.49 10.08
C ILE A 67 5.60 16.25 8.81
N VAL A 68 4.63 16.60 7.96
CA VAL A 68 4.87 17.38 6.73
C VAL A 68 5.59 18.69 7.01
N LYS A 69 5.27 19.38 8.12
CA LYS A 69 5.95 20.63 8.50
C LYS A 69 7.45 20.45 8.79
N LYS A 70 7.87 19.22 9.14
CA LYS A 70 9.27 18.88 9.45
C LYS A 70 10.05 18.41 8.23
N ILE A 71 9.37 17.91 7.19
CA ILE A 71 9.97 17.38 5.97
C ILE A 71 10.14 18.51 4.95
N LYS A 72 11.33 18.63 4.34
CA LYS A 72 11.60 19.61 3.29
C LYS A 72 12.00 18.91 1.99
N VAL A 73 11.67 19.57 0.88
CA VAL A 73 12.17 19.14 -0.44
C VAL A 73 13.68 19.25 -0.47
N GLY A 74 14.35 18.21 -0.94
CA GLY A 74 15.80 18.06 -0.94
C GLY A 74 16.35 17.26 0.24
N ASP A 75 15.55 16.97 1.28
CA ASP A 75 16.01 16.17 2.41
C ASP A 75 16.32 14.73 1.97
N ARG A 76 17.42 14.19 2.48
CA ARG A 76 17.68 12.74 2.43
C ARG A 76 16.69 12.03 3.33
N CYS A 77 16.15 10.93 2.83
CA CYS A 77 15.15 10.19 3.56
C CYS A 77 15.24 8.68 3.32
N GLU A 78 14.63 7.95 4.25
CA GLU A 78 14.36 6.53 4.13
C GLU A 78 12.85 6.30 4.25
N VAL A 79 12.32 5.52 3.32
CA VAL A 79 10.90 5.19 3.22
C VAL A 79 10.67 3.79 3.77
N ARG A 80 9.83 3.68 4.79
CA ARG A 80 9.49 2.43 5.50
C ARG A 80 8.00 2.13 5.35
N VAL A 81 7.63 1.48 4.25
CA VAL A 81 6.27 0.97 4.05
C VAL A 81 6.19 -0.45 4.58
N ARG A 82 5.18 -0.73 5.41
CA ARG A 82 4.98 -2.07 5.98
C ARG A 82 4.95 -3.15 4.88
N GLY A 83 5.75 -4.19 5.07
CA GLY A 83 5.82 -5.33 4.14
C GLY A 83 6.68 -5.08 2.90
N ALA A 84 7.33 -3.91 2.81
CA ALA A 84 8.33 -3.61 1.79
C ALA A 84 9.71 -3.44 2.43
N ILE A 85 10.76 -3.67 1.63
CA ILE A 85 12.15 -3.36 2.02
C ILE A 85 12.28 -1.83 2.17
N PRO A 86 13.01 -1.33 3.19
CA PRO A 86 13.32 0.09 3.32
C PRO A 86 14.04 0.60 2.07
N ARG A 87 13.67 1.80 1.60
CA ARG A 87 14.24 2.40 0.38
C ARG A 87 14.70 3.81 0.68
N ARG A 88 15.88 4.18 0.17
CA ARG A 88 16.45 5.51 0.38
C ARG A 88 16.31 6.39 -0.86
N GLY A 89 16.32 7.69 -0.61
CA GLY A 89 16.17 8.68 -1.67
C GLY A 89 16.17 10.11 -1.17
N LEU A 90 15.68 10.98 -2.05
CA LEU A 90 15.50 12.41 -1.81
C LEU A 90 14.02 12.76 -1.83
N VAL A 91 13.60 13.59 -0.88
CA VAL A 91 12.28 14.21 -0.91
C VAL A 91 12.21 15.16 -2.11
N ALA A 92 11.30 14.91 -3.04
CA ALA A 92 11.12 15.69 -4.26
C ALA A 92 9.81 16.50 -4.27
N PHE A 93 8.85 16.14 -3.43
CA PHE A 93 7.56 16.83 -3.31
C PHE A 93 6.99 16.65 -1.91
N VAL A 94 6.32 17.68 -1.38
CA VAL A 94 5.58 17.62 -0.11
C VAL A 94 4.29 18.44 -0.27
N GLY A 95 3.13 17.82 -0.08
CA GLY A 95 1.85 18.54 -0.13
C GLY A 95 0.67 17.70 -0.57
N GLU A 96 -0.43 18.37 -0.93
CA GLU A 96 -1.64 17.75 -1.44
C GLU A 96 -1.47 17.27 -2.89
N THR A 97 -2.30 16.31 -3.30
CA THR A 97 -2.25 15.74 -4.65
C THR A 97 -3.62 15.65 -5.28
N LYS A 98 -3.65 15.60 -6.62
CA LYS A 98 -4.90 15.45 -7.38
C LYS A 98 -5.42 14.02 -7.43
N PHE A 99 -4.59 13.02 -7.11
CA PHE A 99 -4.97 11.61 -7.18
C PHE A 99 -5.60 11.10 -5.89
N LYS A 100 -5.26 11.67 -4.73
CA LYS A 100 -5.85 11.29 -3.44
C LYS A 100 -5.65 12.38 -2.39
N GLU A 101 -6.68 12.59 -1.58
CA GLU A 101 -6.70 13.57 -0.49
C GLU A 101 -5.68 13.30 0.63
N GLY A 102 -5.47 14.36 1.42
CA GLY A 102 -4.49 14.43 2.49
C GLY A 102 -3.07 14.68 1.99
N PRO A 103 -2.13 14.95 2.89
CA PRO A 103 -0.75 15.20 2.52
C PRO A 103 -0.06 13.94 2.00
N TRP A 104 0.87 14.18 1.07
CA TRP A 104 1.74 13.19 0.47
C TRP A 104 3.18 13.70 0.41
N VAL A 105 4.11 12.75 0.45
CA VAL A 105 5.52 12.98 0.18
C VAL A 105 5.87 12.25 -1.11
N GLY A 106 6.36 12.99 -2.09
CA GLY A 106 6.97 12.44 -3.30
C GLY A 106 8.47 12.26 -3.06
N VAL A 107 8.99 11.07 -3.36
CA VAL A 107 10.39 10.70 -3.17
C VAL A 107 10.97 10.27 -4.51
N THR A 108 12.19 10.72 -4.78
CA THR A 108 13.06 10.18 -5.83
C THR A 108 14.01 9.18 -5.17
N TYR A 109 13.80 7.90 -5.43
CA TYR A 109 14.63 6.82 -4.91
C TYR A 109 15.99 6.78 -5.61
N ASP A 110 17.00 6.32 -4.89
CA ASP A 110 18.35 6.13 -5.45
C ASP A 110 18.37 5.00 -6.49
N GLU A 111 17.54 3.98 -6.28
CA GLU A 111 17.40 2.80 -7.14
C GLU A 111 16.05 2.81 -7.88
N PRO A 112 15.89 2.04 -8.99
CA PRO A 112 14.65 1.98 -9.77
C PRO A 112 13.57 1.11 -9.09
N VAL A 113 13.28 1.39 -7.82
CA VAL A 113 12.36 0.67 -6.92
C VAL A 113 11.05 1.44 -6.65
N GLY A 114 10.85 2.54 -7.38
CA GLY A 114 9.66 3.36 -7.41
C GLY A 114 8.57 2.82 -8.34
N LYS A 115 7.53 3.62 -8.54
CA LYS A 115 6.33 3.28 -9.31
C LYS A 115 6.07 4.22 -10.49
N ASN A 116 6.74 5.38 -10.53
CA ASN A 116 6.51 6.42 -11.53
C ASN A 116 7.80 7.23 -11.81
N ASP A 117 7.71 8.22 -12.68
CA ASP A 117 8.75 9.17 -13.09
C ASP A 117 8.54 10.59 -12.49
N GLY A 118 7.74 10.68 -11.42
CA GLY A 118 7.30 11.93 -10.81
C GLY A 118 5.97 12.48 -11.35
N ALA A 119 5.32 11.78 -12.30
CA ALA A 119 3.96 12.04 -12.71
C ALA A 119 2.98 10.92 -12.27
N VAL A 120 1.76 11.31 -11.90
CA VAL A 120 0.66 10.38 -11.57
C VAL A 120 -0.61 10.86 -12.24
N ALA A 121 -1.29 9.97 -12.98
CA ALA A 121 -2.52 10.27 -13.72
C ALA A 121 -2.41 11.50 -14.63
N GLY A 122 -1.28 11.65 -15.33
CA GLY A 122 -1.02 12.76 -16.27
C GLY A 122 -0.61 14.09 -15.62
N VAL A 123 -0.55 14.17 -14.28
CA VAL A 123 -0.11 15.36 -13.55
C VAL A 123 1.32 15.17 -13.09
N ARG A 124 2.22 16.08 -13.47
CA ARG A 124 3.62 16.08 -13.03
C ARG A 124 3.78 16.87 -11.73
N TYR A 125 4.40 16.24 -10.74
CA TYR A 125 4.69 16.84 -9.44
C TYR A 125 6.19 17.11 -9.27
N PHE A 126 7.03 16.19 -9.76
CA PHE A 126 8.48 16.32 -9.78
C PHE A 126 9.06 15.59 -11.01
N GLN A 127 10.37 15.70 -11.20
CA GLN A 127 11.08 15.06 -12.30
C GLN A 127 12.09 14.06 -11.73
N CYS A 128 12.03 12.82 -12.19
CA CYS A 128 13.05 11.80 -11.92
C CYS A 128 13.13 10.78 -13.07
N GLY A 129 14.02 9.78 -12.92
CA GLY A 129 14.11 8.67 -13.86
C GLY A 129 12.90 7.73 -13.80
N ASP A 130 12.70 6.93 -14.85
CA ASP A 130 11.63 5.93 -14.87
C ASP A 130 11.79 4.94 -13.71
N LYS A 131 10.69 4.67 -13.00
CA LYS A 131 10.67 3.86 -11.77
C LYS A 131 11.52 4.39 -10.62
N HIS A 132 11.96 5.64 -10.62
CA HIS A 132 12.62 6.23 -9.44
C HIS A 132 11.65 7.03 -8.57
N GLY A 133 10.48 7.42 -9.08
CA GLY A 133 9.49 8.20 -8.35
C GLY A 133 8.54 7.34 -7.53
N GLY A 134 8.20 7.80 -6.32
CA GLY A 134 7.13 7.21 -5.51
C GLY A 134 6.42 8.25 -4.65
N PHE A 135 5.14 8.00 -4.38
CA PHE A 135 4.35 8.76 -3.41
C PHE A 135 4.01 7.88 -2.20
N VAL A 136 4.28 8.41 -1.02
CA VAL A 136 4.01 7.74 0.27
C VAL A 136 3.39 8.70 1.27
N ARG A 137 2.85 8.16 2.37
CA ARG A 137 2.32 9.00 3.45
C ARG A 137 3.47 9.55 4.29
N PRO A 138 3.33 10.76 4.86
CA PRO A 138 4.36 11.37 5.70
C PRO A 138 4.84 10.45 6.84
N VAL A 139 3.94 9.68 7.48
CA VAL A 139 4.33 8.71 8.53
C VAL A 139 5.34 7.65 8.09
N ASP A 140 5.40 7.34 6.80
CA ASP A 140 6.29 6.30 6.26
C ASP A 140 7.66 6.86 5.87
N VAL A 141 7.92 8.16 6.10
CA VAL A 141 9.13 8.86 5.69
C VAL A 141 9.92 9.32 6.92
N ALA A 142 11.15 8.83 7.05
CA ALA A 142 12.13 9.35 7.99
C ALA A 142 13.14 10.21 7.23
N THR A 143 13.21 11.51 7.54
CA THR A 143 14.27 12.41 7.04
C THR A 143 15.47 12.40 7.96
N GLY A 144 16.69 12.48 7.42
CA GLY A 144 17.92 12.46 8.21
C GLY A 144 19.15 12.14 7.39
N ASP A 145 20.23 11.71 8.06
CA ASP A 145 21.45 11.29 7.39
C ASP A 145 21.30 9.86 6.84
N PHE A 146 20.71 9.76 5.65
CA PHE A 146 20.47 8.52 4.94
C PHE A 146 21.26 8.53 3.62
N PRO A 147 22.59 8.29 3.63
CA PRO A 147 23.37 8.23 2.41
C PRO A 147 22.88 7.08 1.50
N PRO A 148 23.12 7.15 0.18
CA PRO A 148 22.84 6.05 -0.74
C PRO A 148 23.50 4.76 -0.26
N LEU A 149 22.80 3.63 -0.41
CA LEU A 149 23.38 2.32 -0.13
C LEU A 149 24.30 1.96 -1.29
N THR A 150 25.60 1.93 -1.04
CA THR A 150 26.61 1.47 -2.00
C THR A 150 27.10 0.09 -1.60
N ILE A 151 27.32 -0.79 -2.58
CA ILE A 151 27.82 -2.16 -2.38
C ILE A 151 29.12 -2.16 -1.56
N ASP A 152 29.97 -1.15 -1.74
CA ASP A 152 31.23 -1.00 -1.01
C ASP A 152 31.03 -0.84 0.51
N GLY A 153 29.86 -0.39 0.97
CA GLY A 153 29.55 -0.21 2.39
C GLY A 153 29.10 -1.48 3.11
N GLU A 154 28.72 -2.53 2.37
CA GLU A 154 28.37 -3.84 2.97
C GLU A 154 29.60 -4.74 3.20
N MET A 155 30.76 -4.42 2.59
CA MET A 155 31.99 -5.19 2.77
C MET A 155 32.76 -4.84 4.06
N ASP A 156 32.43 -3.73 4.71
CA ASP A 156 33.13 -3.29 5.94
C ASP A 156 32.60 -3.98 7.23
N GLU A 157 31.56 -4.82 7.13
CA GLU A 157 30.95 -5.52 8.28
C GLU A 157 30.98 -7.07 8.20
N ILE A 158 31.90 -7.68 7.42
CA ILE A 158 32.07 -9.16 7.37
C ILE A 158 33.48 -9.59 7.77
#